data_AF-A0A382ZK87-F1
#
_entry.id   AF-A0A382ZK87-F1
#
_cell.length_a   1.000
_cell.length_b   1.000
_cell.length_c   1.000
_cell.angle_alpha   90.00
_cell.angle_beta   90.00
_cell.angle_gamma   90.00
#
_symmetry.space_group_name_H-M   'P 1'
#
loop_
_entity.id
_entity.type
_entity.pdbx_description
1 polymer ?
#
loop_
_entity_poly.entity_id
_entity_poly.type
_entity_poly.pdbx_seq_one_letter_code
_entity_poly.pdbx_strand_id
1 'polypeptide(L)'
;MGDVVDRRKFINYKTLNSMKDILFDPLKEMGGNIKIIVGNHDIYYKNTLSVNSMTELTKGMDHVTVYVEPCEVSLTDDHKVLFVPWICDDNEEQTKELIEKTRTKVAFGHLHIQGAEHIKGSISFDGHSPKMFRAFQRVFSGHFHHPSETGNITYLGNPY
;
A
#
# COMPACT_ATOMS: atom_id res chain seq x y z
N MET A 1 5.01 -0.61 1.15
CA MET A 1 3.64 -0.86 0.65
C MET A 1 2.77 0.19 1.29
N GLY A 2 2.57 1.32 0.61
CA GLY A 2 2.10 2.57 1.22
C GLY A 2 3.08 3.19 2.21
N ASP A 3 2.77 4.41 2.62
CA ASP A 3 3.49 5.25 3.59
C ASP A 3 4.95 5.43 3.21
N VAL A 4 5.17 5.84 1.96
CA VAL A 4 6.52 6.20 1.49
C VAL A 4 6.98 7.50 2.17
N VAL A 5 6.03 8.38 2.51
CA VAL A 5 6.29 9.57 3.35
C VAL A 5 5.47 9.51 4.64
N ASP A 6 6.03 10.05 5.71
CA ASP A 6 5.41 10.09 7.04
C ASP A 6 4.25 11.09 7.16
N ARG A 7 4.22 12.13 6.32
CA ARG A 7 3.30 13.26 6.52
C ARG A 7 2.46 13.55 5.28
N ARG A 8 1.16 13.60 5.52
CA ARG A 8 0.12 14.00 4.57
C ARG A 8 0.26 15.41 4.02
N LYS A 9 0.75 16.35 4.84
CA LYS A 9 0.67 17.80 4.56
C LYS A 9 1.90 18.37 3.87
N PHE A 10 3.08 17.86 4.17
CA PHE A 10 4.32 18.42 3.65
C PHE A 10 5.47 17.43 3.73
N ILE A 11 6.42 17.59 2.82
CA ILE A 11 7.74 16.98 2.84
C ILE A 11 8.77 18.12 2.86
N ASN A 12 9.82 17.99 3.66
CA ASN A 12 10.90 18.97 3.64
C ASN A 12 11.88 18.65 2.49
N TYR A 13 12.61 19.66 2.01
CA TYR A 13 13.51 19.49 0.87
C TYR A 13 14.64 18.50 1.12
N LYS A 14 15.11 18.35 2.37
CA LYS A 14 16.14 17.36 2.71
C LYS A 14 15.61 15.94 2.48
N THR A 15 14.43 15.62 2.99
CA THR A 15 13.79 14.31 2.80
C THR A 15 13.52 14.05 1.32
N LEU A 16 12.99 15.04 0.59
CA LEU A 16 12.75 14.90 -0.85
C LEU A 16 14.04 14.62 -1.63
N ASN A 17 15.12 15.35 -1.34
CA ASN A 17 16.41 15.12 -2.00
C ASN A 17 16.93 13.72 -1.69
N SER A 18 16.92 13.30 -0.42
CA SER A 18 17.35 11.96 -0.03
C SER A 18 16.54 10.86 -0.72
N MET A 19 15.22 11.02 -0.86
CA MET A 19 14.38 10.03 -1.56
C MET A 19 14.78 9.85 -3.03
N LYS A 20 15.18 10.94 -3.72
CA LYS A 20 15.69 10.85 -5.08
C LYS A 20 17.01 10.08 -5.11
N ASP A 21 17.95 10.49 -4.26
CA ASP A 21 19.31 9.96 -4.24
C ASP A 21 19.39 8.47 -3.83
N ILE A 22 18.52 8.00 -2.94
CA ILE A 22 18.64 6.64 -2.36
C ILE A 22 17.62 5.64 -2.91
N LEU A 23 16.52 6.10 -3.50
CA LEU A 23 15.42 5.24 -3.93
C LEU A 23 15.14 5.41 -5.42
N PHE A 24 14.71 6.59 -5.86
CA PHE A 24 14.17 6.75 -7.21
C PHE A 24 15.26 6.72 -8.28
N ASP A 25 16.35 7.46 -8.11
CA ASP A 25 17.40 7.58 -9.12
C ASP A 25 18.20 6.27 -9.24
N PRO A 26 18.66 5.63 -8.13
CA PRO A 26 19.34 4.34 -8.22
C PRO A 26 18.50 3.25 -8.90
N LEU A 27 17.19 3.18 -8.60
CA LEU A 27 16.32 2.19 -9.23
C LEU A 27 16.16 2.44 -10.72
N LYS A 28 16.11 3.71 -11.16
CA LYS A 28 16.09 4.06 -12.58
C LYS A 28 17.39 3.64 -13.27
N GLU A 29 18.54 3.94 -12.67
CA GLU A 29 19.87 3.60 -13.22
C GLU A 29 20.06 2.08 -13.37
N MET A 30 19.48 1.31 -12.46
CA MET A 30 19.46 -0.16 -12.53
C MET A 30 18.46 -0.73 -13.55
N GLY A 31 17.68 0.11 -14.23
CA GLY A 31 16.60 -0.31 -15.13
C GLY A 31 15.38 -0.91 -14.40
N GLY A 32 15.24 -0.63 -13.11
CA GLY A 32 14.16 -1.12 -12.27
C GLY A 32 12.89 -0.29 -12.40
N ASN A 33 11.73 -0.95 -12.34
CA ASN A 33 10.42 -0.30 -12.28
C ASN A 33 9.82 -0.42 -10.87
N ILE A 34 9.35 0.69 -10.32
CA ILE A 34 8.76 0.77 -8.99
C ILE A 34 7.24 0.78 -9.09
N LYS A 35 6.57 -0.04 -8.27
CA LYS A 35 5.12 -0.03 -8.10
C LYS A 35 4.80 0.42 -6.68
N ILE A 36 4.11 1.56 -6.55
CA ILE A 36 3.79 2.17 -5.27
C ILE A 36 2.29 2.09 -5.03
N ILE A 37 1.88 1.31 -4.04
CA ILE A 37 0.52 1.35 -3.50
C ILE A 37 0.45 2.53 -2.54
N VAL A 38 -0.55 3.40 -2.66
CA VAL A 38 -0.72 4.58 -1.79
C VAL A 38 -1.21 4.18 -0.40
N GLY A 39 -0.54 4.65 0.65
CA GLY A 39 -0.88 4.43 2.06
C GLY A 39 -1.63 5.60 2.70
N ASN A 40 -1.95 5.48 4.00
CA ASN A 40 -2.72 6.50 4.70
C ASN A 40 -1.91 7.76 5.00
N HIS A 41 -0.59 7.70 5.09
CA HIS A 41 0.26 8.89 5.28
C HIS A 41 0.57 9.60 3.97
N ASP A 42 0.40 8.93 2.84
CA ASP A 42 0.66 9.49 1.51
C ASP A 42 -0.46 10.45 1.03
N ILE A 43 -1.70 10.28 1.51
CA ILE A 43 -2.87 11.07 1.08
C ILE A 43 -3.03 12.39 1.85
N TYR A 44 -3.41 13.47 1.18
CA TYR A 44 -3.64 14.76 1.84
C TYR A 44 -4.94 14.77 2.65
N TYR A 45 -6.05 14.37 2.00
CA TYR A 45 -7.37 14.28 2.62
C TYR A 45 -7.60 12.89 3.25
N LYS A 46 -8.47 12.79 4.26
CA LYS A 46 -8.75 11.50 4.94
C LYS A 46 -9.69 10.59 4.16
N ASN A 47 -10.52 11.18 3.33
CA ASN A 47 -11.65 10.54 2.69
C ASN A 47 -11.45 10.31 1.18
N THR A 48 -10.32 10.71 0.59
CA THR A 48 -10.02 10.51 -0.84
C THR A 48 -8.52 10.37 -1.07
N LEU A 49 -8.15 9.61 -2.11
CA LEU A 49 -6.76 9.42 -2.56
C LEU A 49 -6.36 10.38 -3.69
N SER A 50 -7.30 11.21 -4.17
CA SER A 50 -7.13 12.11 -5.33
C SER A 50 -5.91 13.03 -5.24
N VAL A 51 -5.63 13.56 -4.04
CA VAL A 51 -4.41 14.33 -3.77
C VAL A 51 -3.51 13.52 -2.86
N ASN A 52 -2.41 13.00 -3.40
CA ASN A 52 -1.45 12.20 -2.67
C ASN A 52 -0.01 12.54 -3.08
N SER A 53 0.88 12.47 -2.10
CA SER A 53 2.29 12.81 -2.24
C SER A 53 3.00 11.99 -3.31
N MET A 54 2.70 10.70 -3.45
CA MET A 54 3.40 9.85 -4.41
C MET A 54 3.13 10.25 -5.85
N THR A 55 1.89 10.60 -6.17
CA THR A 55 1.51 11.10 -7.49
C THR A 55 2.19 12.44 -7.77
N GLU A 56 2.18 13.37 -6.81
CA GLU A 56 2.77 14.70 -6.99
C GLU A 56 4.30 14.67 -7.09
N LEU A 57 4.96 13.85 -6.26
CA LEU A 57 6.43 13.82 -6.16
C LEU A 57 7.10 13.03 -7.29
N THR A 58 6.40 12.05 -7.87
CA THR A 58 6.96 11.16 -8.90
C THR A 58 6.49 11.50 -10.30
N LYS A 59 5.78 12.63 -10.47
CA LYS A 59 5.33 13.12 -11.78
C LYS A 59 6.50 13.26 -12.76
N GLY A 60 6.41 12.57 -13.89
CA GLY A 60 7.46 12.54 -14.92
C GLY A 60 8.53 11.45 -14.72
N MET A 61 8.45 10.66 -13.66
CA MET A 61 9.28 9.46 -13.47
C MET A 61 8.62 8.27 -14.15
N ASP A 62 9.06 7.97 -15.37
CA ASP A 62 8.55 6.88 -16.23
C ASP A 62 8.69 5.48 -15.62
N HIS A 63 9.71 5.28 -14.78
CA HIS A 63 9.96 4.02 -14.08
C HIS A 63 9.11 3.84 -12.80
N VAL A 64 8.26 4.81 -12.45
CA VAL A 64 7.42 4.75 -11.25
C VAL A 64 5.95 4.67 -11.64
N THR A 65 5.24 3.66 -11.11
CA THR A 65 3.80 3.53 -11.24
C THR A 65 3.15 3.66 -9.88
N VAL A 66 2.27 4.65 -9.70
CA VAL A 66 1.52 4.88 -8.46
C VAL A 66 0.11 4.31 -8.63
N TYR A 67 -0.32 3.49 -7.67
CA TYR A 67 -1.63 2.85 -7.63
C TYR A 67 -2.49 3.54 -6.58
N VAL A 68 -3.45 4.32 -7.06
CA VAL A 68 -4.42 5.10 -6.27
C VAL A 68 -5.79 4.44 -6.18
N GLU A 69 -6.06 3.43 -7.02
CA GLU A 69 -7.30 2.65 -7.04
C GLU A 69 -7.01 1.15 -6.85
N PRO A 70 -7.96 0.39 -6.27
CA PRO A 70 -7.84 -1.06 -6.19
C PRO A 70 -7.87 -1.67 -7.60
N CYS A 71 -6.89 -2.52 -7.92
CA CYS A 71 -6.80 -3.10 -9.26
C CYS A 71 -6.04 -4.44 -9.28
N GLU A 72 -6.32 -5.27 -10.29
CA GLU A 72 -5.50 -6.45 -10.58
C GLU A 72 -4.26 -6.05 -11.37
N VAL A 73 -3.10 -6.52 -10.93
CA VAL A 73 -1.80 -6.25 -11.56
C VAL A 73 -1.13 -7.56 -11.95
N SER A 74 -0.73 -7.69 -13.21
CA SER A 74 0.11 -8.80 -13.66
C SER A 74 1.55 -8.56 -13.22
N LEU A 75 2.09 -9.42 -12.36
CA LEU A 75 3.52 -9.41 -12.00
C LEU A 75 4.36 -10.23 -12.97
N THR A 76 3.75 -11.29 -13.52
CA THR A 76 4.26 -12.12 -14.63
C THR A 76 3.08 -12.49 -15.52
N ASP A 77 3.34 -13.15 -16.66
CA ASP A 77 2.28 -13.55 -17.60
C ASP A 77 1.18 -14.40 -16.94
N ASP A 78 1.56 -15.29 -16.01
CA ASP A 78 0.65 -16.22 -15.35
C ASP A 78 0.22 -15.81 -13.94
N HIS A 79 0.79 -14.73 -13.39
CA HIS A 79 0.55 -14.33 -12.00
C HIS A 79 -0.02 -12.92 -11.92
N LYS A 80 -1.33 -12.86 -11.68
CA LYS A 80 -2.04 -11.65 -11.27
C LYS A 80 -2.21 -11.59 -9.76
N VAL A 81 -2.08 -10.39 -9.24
CA VAL A 81 -2.26 -10.07 -7.82
C VAL A 81 -3.22 -8.91 -7.69
N LEU A 82 -3.93 -8.81 -6.57
CA LEU A 82 -4.73 -7.63 -6.26
C LEU A 82 -3.86 -6.59 -5.53
N PHE A 83 -3.84 -5.37 -6.02
CA PHE A 83 -3.33 -4.22 -5.26
C PHE A 83 -4.47 -3.46 -4.61
N VAL A 84 -4.32 -3.16 -3.32
CA VAL A 84 -5.31 -2.45 -2.51
C VAL A 84 -4.65 -1.25 -1.83
N PRO A 85 -4.80 -0.04 -2.40
CA PRO A 85 -4.43 1.20 -1.73
C PRO A 85 -5.17 1.38 -0.40
N TRP A 86 -4.79 2.40 0.36
CA TRP A 86 -5.52 2.77 1.58
C TRP A 86 -7.02 2.87 1.30
N ILE A 87 -7.81 2.20 2.14
CA ILE A 87 -9.27 2.18 2.00
C ILE A 87 -9.83 3.37 2.79
N CYS A 88 -10.63 4.19 2.11
CA CYS A 88 -11.34 5.33 2.67
C CYS A 88 -12.69 5.50 1.97
N ASP A 89 -13.47 6.49 2.39
CA ASP A 89 -14.85 6.70 1.92
C ASP A 89 -14.99 6.69 0.39
N ASP A 90 -14.02 7.26 -0.35
CA ASP A 90 -14.05 7.41 -1.81
C ASP A 90 -13.82 6.11 -2.59
N ASN A 91 -13.13 5.12 -2.00
CA ASN A 91 -12.79 3.86 -2.69
C ASN A 91 -13.29 2.59 -1.98
N GLU A 92 -14.02 2.72 -0.87
CA GLU A 92 -14.42 1.56 -0.06
C GLU A 92 -15.33 0.59 -0.83
N GLU A 93 -16.35 1.10 -1.52
CA GLU A 93 -17.29 0.27 -2.30
C GLU A 93 -16.57 -0.42 -3.48
N GLN A 94 -15.81 0.33 -4.28
CA GLN A 94 -15.00 -0.20 -5.37
C GLN A 94 -14.04 -1.31 -4.90
N THR A 95 -13.40 -1.11 -3.76
CA THR A 95 -12.47 -2.08 -3.18
C THR A 95 -13.18 -3.36 -2.77
N LYS A 96 -14.33 -3.25 -2.07
CA LYS A 96 -15.14 -4.40 -1.66
C LYS A 96 -15.59 -5.21 -2.89
N GLU A 97 -16.14 -4.54 -3.89
CA GLU A 97 -16.59 -5.20 -5.10
C GLU A 97 -15.46 -5.95 -5.82
N LEU A 98 -14.28 -5.34 -5.94
CA LEU A 98 -13.16 -5.99 -6.61
C LEU A 98 -12.64 -7.18 -5.82
N ILE A 99 -12.58 -7.10 -4.49
CA ILE A 99 -12.21 -8.22 -3.62
C ILE A 99 -13.16 -9.41 -3.79
N GLU A 100 -14.46 -9.17 -3.95
CA GLU A 100 -15.44 -10.24 -4.15
C GLU A 100 -15.37 -10.86 -5.56
N LYS A 101 -15.10 -10.04 -6.57
CA LYS A 101 -15.11 -10.44 -7.98
C LYS A 101 -13.78 -11.04 -8.45
N THR A 102 -12.66 -10.61 -7.88
CA THR A 102 -11.32 -11.07 -8.30
C THR A 102 -11.15 -12.58 -8.14
N ARG A 103 -10.25 -13.15 -8.94
CA ARG A 103 -9.82 -14.54 -8.84
C ARG A 103 -8.33 -14.67 -8.54
N THR A 104 -7.67 -13.54 -8.25
CA THR A 104 -6.28 -13.53 -7.83
C THR A 104 -6.12 -14.23 -6.49
N LYS A 105 -5.01 -14.94 -6.31
CA LYS A 105 -4.74 -15.72 -5.09
C LYS A 105 -4.04 -14.88 -4.02
N VAL A 106 -3.41 -13.78 -4.40
CA VAL A 106 -2.57 -12.97 -3.54
C VAL A 106 -2.99 -11.51 -3.64
N ALA A 107 -3.09 -10.85 -2.49
CA ALA A 107 -3.32 -9.42 -2.41
C ALA A 107 -2.13 -8.72 -1.73
N PHE A 108 -1.82 -7.51 -2.19
CA PHE A 108 -0.89 -6.58 -1.56
C PHE A 108 -1.66 -5.30 -1.23
N GLY A 109 -1.49 -4.77 -0.03
CA GLY A 109 -2.16 -3.53 0.31
C GLY A 109 -1.52 -2.73 1.43
N HIS A 110 -2.17 -1.63 1.75
CA HIS A 110 -1.88 -0.82 2.92
C HIS A 110 -3.14 -0.80 3.79
N LEU A 111 -3.27 -1.82 4.64
CA LEU A 111 -4.55 -2.18 5.25
C LEU A 111 -4.53 -1.89 6.75
N HIS A 112 -5.67 -1.41 7.26
CA HIS A 112 -5.96 -1.35 8.68
C HIS A 112 -6.92 -2.51 9.01
N ILE A 113 -6.37 -3.62 9.52
CA ILE A 113 -7.13 -4.86 9.78
C ILE A 113 -7.31 -5.10 11.27
N GLN A 114 -8.57 -5.34 11.65
CA GLN A 114 -8.94 -5.75 12.99
C GLN A 114 -8.34 -7.12 13.34
N GLY A 115 -7.79 -7.23 14.55
CA GLY A 115 -7.25 -8.46 15.09
C GLY A 115 -5.76 -8.69 14.78
N ALA A 116 -5.12 -7.78 14.03
CA ALA A 116 -3.69 -7.84 13.78
C ALA A 116 -2.89 -7.30 14.97
N GLU A 117 -1.75 -7.93 15.25
CA GLU A 117 -0.79 -7.48 16.26
C GLU A 117 0.02 -6.31 15.70
N HIS A 118 -0.26 -5.09 16.15
CA HIS A 118 0.37 -3.85 15.64
C HIS A 118 1.58 -3.40 16.46
N ILE A 119 1.68 -3.88 17.70
CA ILE A 119 2.83 -3.79 18.60
C ILE A 119 2.91 -5.15 19.30
N LYS A 120 4.10 -5.62 19.66
CA LYS A 120 4.28 -6.88 20.38
C LYS A 120 3.40 -6.97 21.64
N GLY A 121 2.47 -7.92 21.65
CA GLY A 121 1.48 -8.16 22.69
C GLY A 121 0.22 -7.28 22.62
N SER A 122 0.08 -6.42 21.61
CA SER A 122 -1.04 -5.47 21.44
C SER A 122 -1.75 -5.70 20.11
N ILE A 123 -3.06 -5.96 20.20
CA ILE A 123 -3.92 -6.26 19.06
C ILE A 123 -4.72 -5.00 18.67
N SER A 124 -4.85 -4.72 17.37
CA SER A 124 -5.77 -3.68 16.88
C SER A 124 -7.21 -4.20 16.98
N PHE A 125 -8.09 -3.41 17.59
CA PHE A 125 -9.52 -3.76 17.75
C PHE A 125 -10.42 -3.07 16.72
N ASP A 126 -9.84 -2.18 15.92
CA ASP A 126 -10.47 -1.37 14.89
C ASP A 126 -9.99 -1.76 13.47
N GLY A 127 -10.53 -1.11 12.45
CA GLY A 127 -10.23 -1.42 11.05
C GLY A 127 -11.18 -2.44 10.41
N HIS A 128 -10.82 -2.91 9.23
CA HIS A 128 -11.64 -3.83 8.44
C HIS A 128 -11.57 -5.25 9.00
N SER A 129 -12.69 -5.96 8.88
CA SER A 129 -12.74 -7.37 9.27
C SER A 129 -11.79 -8.21 8.41
N PRO A 130 -10.94 -9.08 8.99
CA PRO A 130 -10.06 -9.96 8.23
C PRO A 130 -10.85 -10.92 7.32
N LYS A 131 -12.14 -11.15 7.61
CA LYS A 131 -13.05 -11.93 6.76
C LYS A 131 -13.17 -11.38 5.34
N MET A 132 -12.99 -10.07 5.15
CA MET A 132 -12.99 -9.43 3.83
C MET A 132 -11.96 -10.10 2.91
N PHE A 133 -10.84 -10.56 3.45
CA PHE A 133 -9.73 -11.11 2.68
C PHE A 133 -9.61 -12.64 2.74
N ARG A 134 -10.62 -13.33 3.28
CA ARG A 134 -10.64 -14.80 3.46
C ARG A 134 -10.38 -15.60 2.17
N ALA A 135 -10.82 -15.08 1.02
CA ALA A 135 -10.73 -15.79 -0.26
C ALA A 135 -9.30 -15.85 -0.81
N PHE A 136 -8.41 -14.94 -0.39
CA PHE A 136 -7.01 -14.94 -0.80
C PHE A 136 -6.23 -16.04 -0.09
N GLN A 137 -5.29 -16.64 -0.79
CA GLN A 137 -4.32 -17.56 -0.19
C GLN A 137 -3.33 -16.80 0.71
N ARG A 138 -2.91 -15.61 0.28
CA ARG A 138 -2.02 -14.72 1.05
C ARG A 138 -2.39 -13.26 0.83
N VAL A 139 -2.23 -12.46 1.89
CA VAL A 139 -2.38 -11.01 1.86
C VAL A 139 -1.16 -10.42 2.54
N PHE A 140 -0.47 -9.52 1.86
CA PHE A 140 0.66 -8.78 2.43
C PHE A 140 0.25 -7.33 2.64
N SER A 141 0.49 -6.80 3.85
CA SER A 141 0.10 -5.45 4.21
C SER A 141 1.25 -4.61 4.76
N GLY A 142 1.23 -3.31 4.42
CA GLY A 142 1.91 -2.25 5.17
C GLY A 142 1.03 -1.75 6.32
N HIS A 143 1.17 -0.49 6.72
CA HIS A 143 0.46 0.20 7.81
C HIS A 143 1.02 -0.07 9.20
N PHE A 144 0.92 -1.30 9.71
CA PHE A 144 1.53 -1.61 11.00
C PHE A 144 3.04 -1.80 10.87
N HIS A 145 3.80 -1.12 11.73
CA HIS A 145 5.26 -1.12 11.72
C HIS A 145 5.85 -2.38 12.38
N HIS A 146 5.07 -3.06 13.23
CA HIS A 146 5.44 -4.37 13.77
C HIS A 146 5.13 -5.47 12.75
N PRO A 147 6.12 -6.28 12.33
CA PRO A 147 5.85 -7.46 11.53
C PRO A 147 5.01 -8.45 12.33
N SER A 148 3.90 -8.91 11.76
CA SER A 148 3.01 -9.88 12.39
C SER A 148 2.24 -10.69 11.35
N GLU A 149 1.75 -11.86 11.75
CA GLU A 149 0.91 -12.72 10.91
C GLU A 149 -0.39 -13.06 11.64
N THR A 150 -1.51 -12.96 10.93
CA THR A 150 -2.84 -13.30 11.44
C THR A 150 -3.63 -13.99 10.33
N GLY A 151 -3.76 -15.32 10.44
CA GLY A 151 -4.43 -16.12 9.42
C GLY A 151 -3.70 -16.08 8.08
N ASN A 152 -4.33 -15.55 7.04
CA ASN A 152 -3.72 -15.40 5.71
C ASN A 152 -3.11 -14.01 5.48
N ILE A 153 -3.12 -13.13 6.49
CA ILE A 153 -2.65 -11.73 6.39
C ILE A 153 -1.32 -11.59 7.12
N THR A 154 -0.31 -11.07 6.43
CA THR A 154 1.02 -10.81 6.96
C THR A 154 1.34 -9.31 6.83
N TYR A 155 1.61 -8.65 7.96
CA TYR A 155 2.18 -7.31 7.99
C TYR A 155 3.69 -7.39 7.86
N LEU A 156 4.27 -6.67 6.89
CA LEU A 156 5.70 -6.72 6.62
C LEU A 156 6.53 -5.87 7.60
N GLY A 157 5.88 -4.95 8.33
CA GLY A 157 6.53 -4.01 9.22
C GLY A 157 7.28 -2.88 8.49
N ASN A 158 7.98 -2.06 9.28
CA ASN A 158 8.89 -1.03 8.77
C ASN A 158 10.31 -1.61 8.65
N PRO A 159 11.05 -1.38 7.55
CA PRO A 159 12.46 -1.76 7.44
C PRO A 159 13.41 -1.07 8.43
N TYR A 160 13.01 0.04 9.06
CA TYR A 160 13.85 0.84 9.97
C TYR A 160 13.14 1.29 11.25
#